data_AF-A0A455WG57-F1
#
_entry.id   AF-A0A455WG57-F1
#
_cell.length_a   1.000
_cell.length_b   1.000
_cell.length_c   1.000
_cell.angle_alpha   90.00
_cell.angle_beta   90.00
_cell.angle_gamma   90.00
#
_symmetry.space_group_name_H-M   'P 1'
#
loop_
_entity.id
_entity.type
_entity.pdbx_description
1 polymer ?
#
loop_
_entity_poly.entity_id
_entity_poly.type
_entity_poly.pdbx_seq_one_letter_code
_entity_poly.pdbx_strand_id
1 'polypeptide(L)'
;MRAQSWIVLAAFTGLTMAGGIYIAQEAGNSDVQKRAQALEARQPQAISPHGDSTRQARDRVLELAVKYLETYGETIHNPSTQAQLYNERRALIDADPGNGAQLFRDAVETAFPDTAAQILTLMANLDRYHEWLDDNELRLQALQPLQRETELWQQREALFGALASQIWGEEASFLEEKSQRFQQAVSNLEESGELQLTELAHQLHTSAEEIYGSDMTRQFAGSGALGHALFSLDSVQSHLQQLPPDQRQQTITDLRRQFGYPEDALERMAKQDQIREEKWQNGNAYMEKRQDLSRRLAGEELESELNRLREEHFGIAAPTIAREEEEGFYRFERPRRYGLN
;
A
#
# COMPACT_ATOMS: atom_id res chain seq x y z
N MET A 1 -14.08 21.80 10.75
CA MET A 1 -13.65 20.42 10.40
C MET A 1 -13.07 20.47 9.01
N ARG A 2 -11.73 20.46 8.90
CA ARG A 2 -11.00 20.62 7.64
C ARG A 2 -10.58 19.23 7.16
N ALA A 3 -11.05 18.83 5.98
CA ALA A 3 -10.55 17.66 5.27
C ALA A 3 -9.25 18.06 4.56
N GLN A 4 -8.16 17.36 4.87
CA GLN A 4 -6.87 17.50 4.20
C GLN A 4 -6.83 16.53 3.02
N SER A 5 -6.93 17.08 1.80
CA SER A 5 -6.69 16.37 0.55
C SER A 5 -5.19 16.15 0.36
N TRP A 6 -4.76 14.92 0.11
CA TRP A 6 -3.41 14.60 -0.31
C TRP A 6 -3.38 14.54 -1.85
N ILE A 7 -2.68 15.48 -2.46
CA ILE A 7 -2.38 15.55 -3.90
C ILE A 7 -0.99 14.96 -4.09
N VAL A 8 -0.87 13.91 -4.90
CA VAL A 8 0.42 13.45 -5.44
C VAL A 8 0.57 14.01 -6.85
N LEU A 9 1.58 14.87 -7.02
CA LEU A 9 1.99 15.47 -8.30
C LEU A 9 2.70 14.41 -9.16
N ALA A 10 2.25 14.21 -10.40
CA ALA A 10 3.03 13.57 -11.44
C ALA A 10 3.22 14.55 -12.60
N ALA A 11 4.46 14.89 -12.89
CA ALA A 11 4.85 15.86 -13.92
C ALA A 11 5.41 15.16 -15.16
N PHE A 12 4.91 15.60 -16.33
CA PHE A 12 5.56 15.74 -17.64
C PHE A 12 6.49 14.63 -18.18
N THR A 13 6.18 14.10 -19.37
CA THR A 13 6.62 14.69 -20.65
C THR A 13 6.03 13.91 -21.83
N GLY A 14 5.54 14.64 -22.82
CA GLY A 14 5.12 14.10 -24.11
C GLY A 14 6.26 14.12 -25.13
N LEU A 15 6.10 13.34 -26.20
CA LEU A 15 6.68 13.65 -27.51
C LEU A 15 5.82 13.04 -28.62
N THR A 16 5.31 13.92 -29.47
CA THR A 16 4.68 13.65 -30.76
C THR A 16 5.75 13.61 -31.86
N MET A 17 5.50 12.86 -32.94
CA MET A 17 5.83 13.19 -34.35
C MET A 17 5.16 12.13 -35.25
N ALA A 18 4.17 12.51 -36.07
CA ALA A 18 4.29 12.88 -37.49
C ALA A 18 4.79 11.69 -38.35
N GLY A 19 4.07 11.16 -39.34
CA GLY A 19 3.23 11.78 -40.36
C GLY A 19 3.81 11.38 -41.72
N GLY A 20 2.99 10.91 -42.67
CA GLY A 20 3.50 10.63 -44.02
C GLY A 20 2.64 9.72 -44.88
N ILE A 21 1.58 10.29 -45.45
CA ILE A 21 0.83 9.74 -46.60
C ILE A 21 1.62 10.04 -47.87
N TYR A 22 1.69 9.09 -48.81
CA TYR A 22 1.79 9.39 -50.24
C TYR A 22 0.90 8.44 -51.06
N ILE A 23 0.16 9.06 -51.98
CA ILE A 23 -0.82 8.50 -52.93
C ILE A 23 -0.19 8.41 -54.33
N ALA A 24 -0.83 7.60 -55.20
CA ALA A 24 -0.88 7.67 -56.66
C ALA A 24 0.17 6.81 -57.42
N GLN A 25 -0.10 6.20 -58.58
CA GLN A 25 -1.20 6.36 -59.55
C GLN A 25 -1.28 5.17 -60.55
N GLU A 26 -2.49 5.03 -61.11
CA GLU A 26 -3.07 4.31 -62.26
C GLU A 26 -2.22 3.69 -63.39
N ALA A 27 -2.76 2.58 -63.94
CA ALA A 27 -3.24 2.37 -65.34
C ALA A 27 -3.28 0.84 -65.60
N GLY A 28 -4.19 0.19 -66.31
CA GLY A 28 -5.31 0.56 -67.16
C GLY A 28 -5.83 -0.71 -67.87
N ASN A 29 -7.11 -0.70 -68.21
CA ASN A 29 -7.74 -1.38 -69.34
C ASN A 29 -7.93 -2.92 -69.36
N SER A 30 -9.19 -3.38 -69.35
CA SER A 30 -9.86 -3.82 -70.59
C SER A 30 -11.24 -4.45 -70.33
N ASP A 31 -12.25 -3.83 -70.94
CA ASP A 31 -13.69 -4.13 -70.90
C ASP A 31 -14.11 -5.44 -71.62
N VAL A 32 -13.20 -6.42 -71.73
CA VAL A 32 -13.47 -7.71 -72.39
C VAL A 32 -13.87 -8.79 -71.37
N GLN A 33 -13.53 -8.62 -70.09
CA GLN A 33 -13.87 -9.56 -69.02
C GLN A 33 -15.31 -9.41 -68.47
N LYS A 34 -15.94 -8.23 -68.64
CA LYS A 34 -17.29 -7.97 -68.11
C LYS A 34 -18.44 -8.57 -68.93
N ARG A 35 -18.18 -9.08 -70.14
CA ARG A 35 -19.21 -9.71 -71.01
C ARG A 35 -19.24 -11.22 -70.96
N ALA A 36 -18.23 -11.89 -70.39
CA ALA A 36 -18.20 -13.34 -70.23
C ALA A 36 -18.91 -13.82 -68.94
N GLN A 37 -19.05 -12.97 -67.93
CA GLN A 37 -19.69 -13.34 -66.64
C GLN A 37 -21.22 -13.14 -66.62
N ALA A 38 -21.82 -12.55 -67.66
CA ALA A 38 -23.26 -12.27 -67.70
C ALA A 38 -24.13 -13.42 -68.25
N LEU A 39 -23.55 -14.57 -68.60
CA LEU A 39 -24.26 -15.71 -69.22
C LEU A 39 -24.21 -17.03 -68.42
N GLU A 40 -23.57 -17.05 -67.24
CA GLU A 40 -23.59 -18.21 -66.32
C GLU A 40 -24.56 -18.04 -65.14
N ALA A 41 -25.43 -17.04 -65.18
CA ALA A 41 -26.53 -16.90 -64.21
C ALA A 41 -27.74 -17.74 -64.65
N ARG A 42 -27.72 -19.05 -64.35
CA ARG A 42 -28.93 -19.88 -64.11
C ARG A 42 -28.57 -21.25 -63.55
N GLN A 43 -28.32 -21.31 -62.25
CA GLN A 43 -28.49 -22.52 -61.43
C GLN A 43 -29.10 -22.15 -60.07
N PRO A 44 -29.90 -23.05 -59.46
CA PRO A 44 -30.77 -22.73 -58.33
C PRO A 44 -30.00 -22.43 -57.05
N GLN A 45 -30.56 -21.54 -56.22
CA GLN A 45 -30.06 -21.17 -54.90
C GLN A 45 -29.77 -22.43 -54.06
N ALA A 46 -28.49 -22.73 -53.86
CA ALA A 46 -28.03 -23.55 -52.75
C ALA A 46 -27.98 -22.67 -51.50
N ILE A 47 -28.58 -23.15 -50.42
CA ILE A 47 -28.69 -22.51 -49.11
C ILE A 47 -27.28 -22.20 -48.58
N SER A 48 -27.00 -20.93 -48.30
CA SER A 48 -25.72 -20.49 -47.74
C SER A 48 -25.48 -21.06 -46.33
N PRO A 49 -24.25 -21.49 -45.97
CA PRO A 49 -23.90 -22.00 -44.64
C PRO A 49 -23.85 -20.91 -43.53
N HIS A 50 -24.07 -19.63 -43.88
CA HIS A 50 -24.00 -18.51 -42.93
C HIS A 50 -25.20 -18.43 -41.95
N GLY A 51 -26.32 -19.09 -42.27
CA GLY A 51 -27.52 -19.09 -41.41
C GLY A 51 -27.35 -19.91 -40.13
N ASP A 52 -26.67 -21.05 -40.20
CA ASP A 52 -26.50 -21.96 -39.05
C ASP A 52 -25.46 -21.43 -38.06
N SER A 53 -24.36 -20.86 -38.54
CA SER A 53 -23.33 -20.28 -37.66
C SER A 53 -23.84 -19.09 -36.86
N THR A 54 -24.73 -18.27 -37.44
CA THR A 54 -25.33 -17.11 -36.75
C THR A 54 -26.36 -17.55 -35.72
N ARG A 55 -27.15 -18.59 -36.01
CA ARG A 55 -28.11 -19.16 -35.07
C ARG A 55 -27.39 -19.80 -33.88
N GLN A 56 -26.38 -20.62 -34.14
CA GLN A 56 -25.58 -21.27 -33.11
C GLN A 56 -24.89 -20.27 -32.18
N ALA A 57 -24.37 -19.15 -32.71
CA ALA A 57 -23.78 -18.10 -31.88
C ALA A 57 -24.82 -17.45 -30.94
N ARG A 58 -26.04 -17.16 -31.44
CA ARG A 58 -27.13 -16.60 -30.61
C ARG A 58 -27.58 -17.57 -29.53
N ASP A 59 -27.69 -18.85 -29.85
CA ASP A 59 -28.10 -19.87 -28.88
C ASP A 59 -27.08 -19.96 -27.73
N ARG A 60 -25.77 -19.90 -28.03
CA ARG A 60 -24.72 -19.86 -27.01
C ARG A 60 -24.76 -18.62 -26.12
N VAL A 61 -25.06 -17.44 -26.69
CA VAL A 61 -25.25 -16.21 -25.91
C VAL A 61 -26.43 -16.37 -24.93
N LEU A 62 -27.55 -16.92 -25.40
CA LEU A 62 -28.73 -17.13 -24.56
C LEU A 62 -28.47 -18.14 -23.44
N GLU A 63 -27.79 -19.25 -23.74
CA GLU A 63 -27.42 -20.25 -22.74
C GLU A 63 -26.55 -19.64 -21.62
N LEU A 64 -25.53 -18.85 -21.99
CA LEU A 64 -24.68 -18.15 -21.02
C LEU A 64 -25.45 -17.10 -20.24
N ALA A 65 -26.33 -16.34 -20.88
CA ALA A 65 -27.14 -15.33 -20.22
C ALA A 65 -28.07 -15.96 -19.17
N VAL A 66 -28.70 -17.10 -19.49
CA VAL A 66 -29.51 -17.87 -18.55
C VAL A 66 -28.66 -18.36 -17.38
N LYS A 67 -27.49 -18.97 -17.66
CA LYS A 67 -26.55 -19.41 -16.61
C LYS A 67 -26.21 -18.24 -15.66
N TYR A 68 -25.89 -17.07 -16.21
CA TYR A 68 -25.54 -15.91 -15.40
C TYR A 68 -26.71 -15.40 -14.56
N LEU A 69 -27.92 -15.33 -15.13
CA LEU A 69 -29.13 -14.98 -14.39
C LEU A 69 -29.39 -15.94 -13.23
N GLU A 70 -29.30 -17.24 -13.48
CA GLU A 70 -29.53 -18.27 -12.45
C GLU A 70 -28.46 -18.24 -11.34
N THR A 71 -27.21 -17.99 -11.69
CA THR A 71 -26.08 -18.06 -10.74
C THR A 71 -25.91 -16.75 -9.96
N TYR A 72 -26.10 -15.61 -10.61
CA TYR A 72 -25.73 -14.30 -10.07
C TYR A 72 -26.90 -13.31 -9.96
N GLY A 73 -28.05 -13.60 -10.57
CA GLY A 73 -29.12 -12.61 -10.77
C GLY A 73 -29.62 -11.94 -9.50
N GLU A 74 -29.71 -12.66 -8.38
CA GLU A 74 -30.13 -12.08 -7.10
C GLU A 74 -29.12 -11.09 -6.52
N THR A 75 -27.82 -11.30 -6.76
CA THR A 75 -26.74 -10.54 -6.12
C THR A 75 -25.91 -9.70 -7.09
N ILE A 76 -26.27 -9.65 -8.38
CA ILE A 76 -25.50 -8.98 -9.43
C ILE A 76 -25.34 -7.47 -9.21
N HIS A 77 -26.15 -6.87 -8.34
CA HIS A 77 -26.02 -5.48 -7.92
C HIS A 77 -24.79 -5.26 -6.99
N ASN A 78 -24.23 -6.32 -6.41
CA ASN A 78 -23.06 -6.24 -5.52
C ASN A 78 -21.75 -6.30 -6.33
N PRO A 79 -20.81 -5.35 -6.14
CA PRO A 79 -19.55 -5.33 -6.88
C PRO A 79 -18.69 -6.59 -6.72
N SER A 80 -18.73 -7.25 -5.56
CA SER A 80 -17.99 -8.51 -5.34
C SER A 80 -18.55 -9.64 -6.21
N THR A 81 -19.88 -9.75 -6.36
CA THR A 81 -20.51 -10.68 -7.30
C THR A 81 -20.13 -10.34 -8.74
N GLN A 82 -20.16 -9.07 -9.11
CA GLN A 82 -19.74 -8.64 -10.45
C GLN A 82 -18.27 -9.00 -10.72
N ALA A 83 -17.39 -8.88 -9.73
CA ALA A 83 -15.99 -9.26 -9.85
C ALA A 83 -15.80 -10.77 -10.06
N GLN A 84 -16.70 -11.62 -9.55
CA GLN A 84 -16.65 -13.08 -9.80
C GLN A 84 -16.84 -13.44 -11.27
N LEU A 85 -17.62 -12.65 -12.02
CA LEU A 85 -17.79 -12.83 -13.48
C LEU A 85 -16.47 -12.67 -14.25
N TYR A 86 -15.44 -12.10 -13.65
CA TYR A 86 -14.11 -12.01 -14.26
C TYR A 86 -13.51 -13.38 -14.57
N ASN A 87 -13.68 -14.35 -13.67
CA ASN A 87 -13.17 -15.71 -13.88
C ASN A 87 -13.96 -16.44 -14.97
N GLU A 88 -15.28 -16.21 -15.04
CA GLU A 88 -16.13 -16.71 -16.13
C GLU A 88 -15.68 -16.15 -17.49
N ARG A 89 -15.39 -14.84 -17.56
CA ARG A 89 -14.85 -14.20 -18.76
C ARG A 89 -13.50 -14.81 -19.17
N ARG A 90 -12.57 -14.97 -18.22
CA ARG A 90 -11.24 -15.56 -18.51
C ARG A 90 -11.39 -16.99 -19.06
N ALA A 91 -12.19 -17.82 -18.41
CA ALA A 91 -12.44 -19.19 -18.88
C ALA A 91 -13.02 -19.23 -20.31
N LEU A 92 -13.91 -18.29 -20.66
CA LEU A 92 -14.44 -18.17 -22.03
C LEU A 92 -13.38 -17.73 -23.04
N ILE A 93 -12.52 -16.77 -22.68
CA ILE A 93 -11.43 -16.31 -23.54
C ILE A 93 -10.40 -17.43 -23.74
N ASP A 94 -10.05 -18.16 -22.69
CA ASP A 94 -9.11 -19.28 -22.78
C ASP A 94 -9.65 -20.42 -23.66
N ALA A 95 -10.97 -20.68 -23.60
CA ALA A 95 -11.62 -21.70 -24.40
C ALA A 95 -11.84 -21.29 -25.87
N ASP A 96 -12.06 -19.99 -26.14
CA ASP A 96 -12.23 -19.42 -27.47
C ASP A 96 -11.57 -18.03 -27.56
N PRO A 97 -10.26 -17.95 -27.85
CA PRO A 97 -9.54 -16.66 -27.87
C PRO A 97 -10.04 -15.67 -28.93
N GLY A 98 -10.71 -16.17 -29.98
CA GLY A 98 -11.21 -15.34 -31.07
C GLY A 98 -12.55 -14.66 -30.74
N ASN A 99 -13.44 -15.35 -30.02
CA ASN A 99 -14.81 -14.86 -29.78
C ASN A 99 -15.22 -14.81 -28.30
N GLY A 100 -14.48 -15.41 -27.39
CA GLY A 100 -14.86 -15.57 -25.99
C GLY A 100 -15.14 -14.25 -25.28
N ALA A 101 -14.36 -13.21 -25.58
CA ALA A 101 -14.57 -11.85 -25.04
C ALA A 101 -15.88 -11.23 -25.55
N GLN A 102 -16.22 -11.41 -26.82
CA GLN A 102 -17.46 -10.91 -27.41
C GLN A 102 -18.66 -11.71 -26.90
N LEU A 103 -18.52 -13.04 -26.80
CA LEU A 103 -19.55 -13.93 -26.28
C LEU A 103 -19.91 -13.58 -24.82
N PHE A 104 -18.90 -13.31 -23.98
CA PHE A 104 -19.11 -12.83 -22.61
C PHE A 104 -19.87 -11.51 -22.59
N ARG A 105 -19.45 -10.53 -23.41
CA ARG A 105 -20.11 -9.22 -23.50
C ARG A 105 -21.59 -9.37 -23.86
N ASP A 106 -21.88 -10.09 -24.94
CA ASP A 106 -23.24 -10.28 -25.44
C ASP A 106 -24.12 -11.00 -24.40
N ALA A 107 -23.56 -11.98 -23.69
CA ALA A 107 -24.25 -12.70 -22.63
C ALA A 107 -24.56 -11.80 -21.41
N VAL A 108 -23.61 -10.95 -20.98
CA VAL A 108 -23.82 -10.00 -19.88
C VAL A 108 -24.85 -8.93 -20.26
N GLU A 109 -24.79 -8.39 -21.48
CA GLU A 109 -25.77 -7.41 -21.98
C GLU A 109 -27.18 -8.02 -22.10
N THR A 110 -27.26 -9.30 -22.44
CA THR A 110 -28.53 -10.04 -22.50
C THR A 110 -29.09 -10.37 -21.11
N ALA A 111 -28.23 -10.80 -20.17
CA ALA A 111 -28.62 -11.19 -18.82
C ALA A 111 -28.96 -9.98 -17.94
N PHE A 112 -28.16 -8.92 -18.03
CA PHE A 112 -28.16 -7.81 -17.06
C PHE A 112 -28.13 -6.45 -17.76
N PRO A 113 -29.14 -6.11 -18.58
CA PRO A 113 -29.10 -4.92 -19.43
C PRO A 113 -28.87 -3.61 -18.65
N ASP A 114 -29.43 -3.51 -17.44
CA ASP A 114 -29.33 -2.29 -16.61
C ASP A 114 -27.96 -2.12 -15.92
N THR A 115 -27.22 -3.22 -15.68
CA THR A 115 -25.92 -3.19 -14.98
C THR A 115 -24.75 -3.58 -15.88
N ALA A 116 -24.99 -4.00 -17.13
CA ALA A 116 -23.97 -4.46 -18.07
C ALA A 116 -22.82 -3.47 -18.25
N ALA A 117 -23.12 -2.18 -18.40
CA ALA A 117 -22.09 -1.16 -18.54
C ALA A 117 -21.17 -1.07 -17.30
N GLN A 118 -21.73 -1.22 -16.10
CA GLN A 118 -20.97 -1.21 -14.85
C GLN A 118 -20.10 -2.47 -14.74
N ILE A 119 -20.67 -3.65 -15.03
CA ILE A 119 -19.94 -4.93 -15.04
C ILE A 119 -18.77 -4.87 -16.01
N LEU A 120 -18.99 -4.42 -17.25
CA LEU A 120 -17.94 -4.36 -18.27
C LEU A 120 -16.85 -3.33 -17.92
N THR A 121 -17.21 -2.23 -17.26
CA THR A 121 -16.23 -1.27 -16.74
C THR A 121 -15.38 -1.89 -15.62
N LEU A 122 -16.03 -2.64 -14.70
CA LEU A 122 -15.32 -3.36 -13.64
C LEU A 122 -14.36 -4.40 -14.23
N MET A 123 -14.77 -5.15 -15.26
CA MET A 123 -13.91 -6.13 -15.94
C MET A 123 -12.66 -5.46 -16.53
N ALA A 124 -12.81 -4.28 -17.16
CA ALA A 124 -11.68 -3.55 -17.71
C ALA A 124 -10.70 -3.08 -16.63
N ASN A 125 -11.19 -2.68 -15.45
CA ASN A 125 -10.33 -2.34 -14.31
C ASN A 125 -9.64 -3.58 -13.71
N LEU A 126 -10.33 -4.72 -13.67
CA LEU A 126 -9.75 -6.00 -13.25
C LEU A 126 -8.68 -6.50 -14.21
N ASP A 127 -8.84 -6.28 -15.52
CA ASP A 127 -7.77 -6.55 -16.51
C ASP A 127 -6.51 -5.75 -16.18
N ARG A 128 -6.64 -4.44 -15.96
CA ARG A 128 -5.52 -3.58 -15.56
C ARG A 128 -4.89 -3.98 -14.23
N TYR A 129 -5.70 -4.43 -13.27
CA TYR A 129 -5.19 -4.89 -11.98
C TYR A 129 -4.36 -6.16 -12.12
N HIS A 130 -4.84 -7.14 -12.90
CA HIS A 130 -4.11 -8.38 -13.13
C HIS A 130 -2.84 -8.17 -13.97
N GLU A 131 -2.91 -7.32 -15.00
CA GLU A 131 -1.71 -6.91 -15.76
C GLU A 131 -0.66 -6.28 -14.84
N TRP A 132 -1.08 -5.38 -13.94
CA TRP A 132 -0.17 -4.81 -12.95
C TRP A 132 0.38 -5.87 -11.99
N LEU A 133 -0.42 -6.85 -11.55
CA LEU A 133 0.06 -7.94 -10.69
C LEU A 133 1.15 -8.75 -11.39
N ASP A 134 0.93 -9.10 -12.66
CA ASP A 134 1.87 -9.87 -13.48
C ASP A 134 3.17 -9.09 -13.69
N ASP A 135 3.07 -7.81 -14.07
CA ASP A 135 4.21 -6.90 -14.27
C ASP A 135 5.04 -6.69 -12.99
N ASN A 136 4.41 -6.85 -11.82
CA ASN A 136 5.03 -6.61 -10.52
C ASN A 136 5.29 -7.89 -9.73
N GLU A 137 5.07 -9.07 -10.29
CA GLU A 137 5.06 -10.34 -9.54
C GLU A 137 6.35 -10.54 -8.72
N LEU A 138 7.51 -10.48 -9.37
CA LEU A 138 8.81 -10.67 -8.71
C LEU A 138 9.07 -9.63 -7.60
N ARG A 139 8.65 -8.38 -7.86
CA ARG A 139 8.80 -7.29 -6.90
C ARG A 139 7.90 -7.50 -5.69
N LEU A 140 6.62 -7.81 -5.92
CA LEU A 140 5.64 -8.10 -4.87
C LEU A 140 6.07 -9.33 -4.05
N GLN A 141 6.61 -10.36 -4.68
CA GLN A 141 7.16 -11.53 -3.99
C GLN A 141 8.36 -11.19 -3.10
N ALA A 142 9.22 -10.27 -3.55
CA ALA A 142 10.35 -9.78 -2.77
C ALA A 142 9.94 -8.87 -1.59
N LEU A 143 8.74 -8.28 -1.63
CA LEU A 143 8.22 -7.49 -0.52
C LEU A 143 7.86 -8.38 0.67
N GLN A 144 8.00 -7.78 1.84
CA GLN A 144 7.54 -8.35 3.10
C GLN A 144 5.99 -8.37 3.13
N PRO A 145 5.32 -9.43 3.64
CA PRO A 145 3.86 -9.60 3.56
C PRO A 145 3.00 -8.36 3.87
N LEU A 146 3.17 -7.68 5.01
CA LEU A 146 2.46 -6.42 5.30
C LEU A 146 2.68 -5.30 4.25
N GLN A 147 3.91 -5.14 3.74
CA GLN A 147 4.19 -4.14 2.70
C GLN A 147 3.51 -4.55 1.39
N ARG A 148 3.56 -5.84 1.05
CA ARG A 148 2.82 -6.40 -0.08
C ARG A 148 1.33 -6.11 0.05
N GLU A 149 0.69 -6.44 1.18
CA GLU A 149 -0.73 -6.16 1.41
C GLU A 149 -1.05 -4.67 1.29
N THR A 150 -0.19 -3.80 1.84
CA THR A 150 -0.36 -2.35 1.74
C THR A 150 -0.31 -1.88 0.28
N GLU A 151 0.66 -2.37 -0.50
CA GLU A 151 0.76 -2.03 -1.91
C GLU A 151 -0.39 -2.59 -2.75
N LEU A 152 -0.81 -3.83 -2.49
CA LEU A 152 -1.99 -4.42 -3.11
C LEU A 152 -3.22 -3.55 -2.83
N TRP A 153 -3.39 -3.10 -1.59
CA TRP A 153 -4.49 -2.23 -1.21
C TRP A 153 -4.43 -0.86 -1.89
N GLN A 154 -3.26 -0.21 -1.91
CA GLN A 154 -3.07 1.07 -2.60
C GLN A 154 -3.39 0.97 -4.09
N GLN A 155 -2.95 -0.11 -4.74
CA GLN A 155 -3.27 -0.33 -6.15
C GLN A 155 -4.77 -0.56 -6.36
N ARG A 156 -5.43 -1.31 -5.46
CA ARG A 156 -6.88 -1.51 -5.50
C ARG A 156 -7.62 -0.18 -5.31
N GLU A 157 -7.24 0.65 -4.34
CA GLU A 157 -7.85 1.97 -4.18
C GLU A 157 -7.63 2.87 -5.39
N ALA A 158 -6.44 2.85 -6.01
CA ALA A 158 -6.12 3.63 -7.20
C ALA A 158 -6.98 3.24 -8.41
N LEU A 159 -7.22 1.94 -8.62
CA LEU A 159 -7.97 1.43 -9.78
C LEU A 159 -9.49 1.39 -9.55
N PHE A 160 -9.95 1.14 -8.33
CA PHE A 160 -11.35 0.86 -8.03
C PHE A 160 -12.01 1.91 -7.11
N GLY A 161 -11.23 2.78 -6.45
CA GLY A 161 -11.76 3.78 -5.53
C GLY A 161 -12.63 3.16 -4.44
N ALA A 162 -13.84 3.71 -4.25
CA ALA A 162 -14.80 3.22 -3.27
C ALA A 162 -15.34 1.79 -3.54
N LEU A 163 -15.10 1.23 -4.74
CA LEU A 163 -15.45 -0.17 -5.03
C LEU A 163 -14.42 -1.15 -4.45
N ALA A 164 -13.20 -0.71 -4.14
CA ALA A 164 -12.15 -1.60 -3.61
C ALA A 164 -12.61 -2.29 -2.31
N SER A 165 -13.19 -1.53 -1.37
CA SER A 165 -13.72 -2.06 -0.11
C SER A 165 -15.00 -2.87 -0.25
N GLN A 166 -15.69 -2.78 -1.40
CA GLN A 166 -16.85 -3.63 -1.67
C GLN A 166 -16.43 -4.96 -2.31
N ILE A 167 -15.33 -4.97 -3.08
CA ILE A 167 -14.83 -6.18 -3.74
C ILE A 167 -13.95 -7.02 -2.80
N TRP A 168 -13.08 -6.37 -2.03
CA TRP A 168 -12.11 -6.99 -1.10
C TRP A 168 -12.35 -6.59 0.36
N GLY A 169 -13.61 -6.32 0.71
CA GLY A 169 -13.97 -5.79 2.03
C GLY A 169 -13.66 -6.75 3.17
N GLU A 170 -13.81 -8.05 2.96
CA GLU A 170 -13.53 -9.06 3.98
C GLU A 170 -12.03 -9.10 4.33
N GLU A 171 -11.15 -8.98 3.34
CA GLU A 171 -9.71 -8.93 3.55
C GLU A 171 -9.26 -7.62 4.23
N ALA A 172 -9.87 -6.49 3.86
CA ALA A 172 -9.60 -5.20 4.49
C ALA A 172 -10.04 -5.20 5.97
N SER A 173 -11.25 -5.67 6.25
CA SER A 173 -11.77 -5.80 7.61
C SER A 173 -10.94 -6.78 8.45
N PHE A 174 -10.43 -7.85 7.86
CA PHE A 174 -9.56 -8.81 8.55
C PHE A 174 -8.23 -8.19 8.99
N LEU A 175 -7.59 -7.38 8.15
CA LEU A 175 -6.34 -6.68 8.51
C LEU A 175 -6.60 -5.59 9.56
N GLU A 176 -7.70 -4.86 9.43
CA GLU A 176 -8.10 -3.85 10.39
C GLU A 176 -8.40 -4.47 11.78
N GLU A 177 -9.15 -5.59 11.82
CA GLU A 177 -9.45 -6.31 13.05
C GLU A 177 -8.16 -6.79 13.74
N LYS A 178 -7.21 -7.35 12.99
CA LYS A 178 -5.90 -7.75 13.54
C LYS A 178 -5.13 -6.56 14.11
N SER A 179 -5.12 -5.43 13.42
CA SER A 179 -4.50 -4.20 13.91
C SER A 179 -5.14 -3.72 15.21
N GLN A 180 -6.46 -3.69 15.28
CA GLN A 180 -7.20 -3.29 16.49
C GLN A 180 -6.93 -4.24 17.66
N ARG A 181 -6.95 -5.56 17.41
CA ARG A 181 -6.62 -6.58 18.42
C ARG A 181 -5.19 -6.43 18.94
N PHE A 182 -4.24 -6.11 18.06
CA PHE A 182 -2.86 -5.91 18.46
C PHE A 182 -2.69 -4.64 19.31
N GLN A 183 -3.33 -3.54 18.93
CA GLN A 183 -3.35 -2.32 19.73
C GLN A 183 -3.96 -2.56 21.12
N GLN A 184 -5.05 -3.34 21.19
CA GLN A 184 -5.64 -3.72 22.47
C GLN A 184 -4.69 -4.58 23.32
N ALA A 185 -3.99 -5.55 22.71
CA ALA A 185 -2.99 -6.35 23.41
C ALA A 185 -1.87 -5.48 23.99
N VAL A 186 -1.35 -4.51 23.20
CA VAL A 186 -0.35 -3.54 23.65
C VAL A 186 -0.88 -2.70 24.82
N SER A 187 -2.12 -2.21 24.75
CA SER A 187 -2.76 -1.45 25.84
C SER A 187 -2.88 -2.27 27.12
N ASN A 188 -3.30 -3.53 27.01
CA ASN A 188 -3.42 -4.43 28.17
C ASN A 188 -2.06 -4.71 28.82
N LEU A 189 -1.00 -4.82 28.01
CA LEU A 189 0.36 -4.97 28.52
C LEU A 189 0.81 -3.72 29.29
N GLU A 190 0.50 -2.52 28.81
CA GLU A 190 0.81 -1.28 29.53
C GLU A 190 0.10 -1.20 30.89
N GLU A 191 -1.19 -1.57 30.94
CA GLU A 191 -1.98 -1.58 32.17
C GLU A 191 -1.50 -2.63 33.20
N SER A 192 -0.80 -3.68 32.73
CA SER A 192 -0.35 -4.77 33.60
C SER A 192 0.73 -4.35 34.61
N GLY A 193 1.47 -3.25 34.35
CA GLY A 193 2.30 -2.45 35.27
C GLY A 193 3.42 -3.14 36.09
N GLU A 194 3.35 -4.46 36.31
CA GLU A 194 4.14 -5.23 37.26
C GLU A 194 5.05 -6.26 36.58
N LEU A 195 4.90 -6.44 35.27
CA LEU A 195 5.68 -7.42 34.51
C LEU A 195 7.14 -6.96 34.32
N GLN A 196 8.06 -7.91 34.38
CA GLN A 196 9.46 -7.66 34.02
C GLN A 196 9.60 -7.39 32.52
N LEU A 197 10.60 -6.60 32.12
CA LEU A 197 10.78 -6.19 30.71
C LEU A 197 10.87 -7.37 29.73
N THR A 198 11.54 -8.45 30.11
CA THR A 198 11.69 -9.65 29.29
C THR A 198 10.37 -10.41 29.14
N GLU A 199 9.53 -10.39 30.17
CA GLU A 199 8.18 -10.97 30.16
C GLU A 199 7.24 -10.12 29.30
N LEU A 200 7.30 -8.79 29.42
CA LEU A 200 6.56 -7.87 28.53
C LEU A 200 6.91 -8.08 27.06
N ALA A 201 8.20 -8.19 26.74
CA ALA A 201 8.66 -8.47 25.38
C ALA A 201 8.19 -9.85 24.89
N HIS A 202 8.23 -10.86 25.78
CA HIS A 202 7.73 -12.19 25.45
C HIS A 202 6.22 -12.18 25.15
N GLN A 203 5.40 -11.57 26.02
CA GLN A 203 3.96 -11.50 25.83
C GLN A 203 3.58 -10.69 24.59
N LEU A 204 4.27 -9.59 24.31
CA LEU A 204 4.08 -8.82 23.08
C LEU A 204 4.36 -9.67 21.83
N HIS A 205 5.45 -10.44 21.84
CA HIS A 205 5.79 -11.35 20.75
C HIS A 205 4.72 -12.44 20.59
N THR A 206 4.29 -13.07 21.69
CA THR A 206 3.25 -14.11 21.68
C THR A 206 1.91 -13.57 21.17
N SER A 207 1.47 -12.40 21.65
CA SER A 207 0.26 -11.74 21.14
C SER A 207 0.35 -11.43 19.65
N ALA A 208 1.52 -11.00 19.15
CA ALA A 208 1.72 -10.82 17.72
C ALA A 208 1.60 -12.15 16.96
N GLU A 209 2.21 -13.24 17.43
CA GLU A 209 2.07 -14.58 16.82
C GLU A 209 0.62 -15.08 16.82
N GLU A 210 -0.14 -14.87 17.89
CA GLU A 210 -1.54 -15.26 17.97
C GLU A 210 -2.44 -14.47 17.00
N ILE A 211 -2.14 -13.19 16.79
CA ILE A 211 -2.94 -12.29 15.95
C ILE A 211 -2.58 -12.42 14.47
N TYR A 212 -1.28 -12.43 14.16
CA TYR A 212 -0.80 -12.37 12.78
C TYR A 212 -0.28 -13.71 12.25
N GLY A 213 0.00 -14.68 13.12
CA GLY A 213 0.70 -15.91 12.77
C GLY A 213 2.22 -15.73 12.72
N SER A 214 2.98 -16.81 12.94
CA SER A 214 4.44 -16.75 13.09
C SER A 214 5.19 -16.13 11.91
N ASP A 215 4.74 -16.31 10.66
CA ASP A 215 5.40 -15.73 9.48
C ASP A 215 5.30 -14.20 9.46
N MET A 216 4.11 -13.67 9.71
CA MET A 216 3.90 -12.22 9.80
C MET A 216 4.57 -11.65 11.05
N THR A 217 4.59 -12.36 12.18
CA THR A 217 5.27 -11.88 13.40
C THR A 217 6.77 -11.78 13.21
N ARG A 218 7.42 -12.78 12.61
CA ARG A 218 8.84 -12.71 12.25
C ARG A 218 9.14 -11.49 11.38
N GLN A 219 8.23 -11.16 10.45
CA GLN A 219 8.33 -9.96 9.64
C GLN A 219 8.20 -8.67 10.48
N PHE A 220 7.18 -8.57 11.35
CA PHE A 220 6.99 -7.41 12.24
C PHE A 220 8.21 -7.18 13.15
N ALA A 221 8.86 -8.26 13.55
CA ALA A 221 10.10 -8.22 14.30
C ALA A 221 11.26 -7.67 13.46
N GLY A 222 11.43 -8.18 12.23
CA GLY A 222 12.48 -7.75 11.30
C GLY A 222 12.34 -6.31 10.77
N SER A 223 11.12 -5.78 10.66
CA SER A 223 10.90 -4.35 10.33
C SER A 223 11.19 -3.40 11.49
N GLY A 224 11.32 -3.97 12.69
CA GLY A 224 11.51 -3.27 13.93
C GLY A 224 10.25 -2.69 14.58
N ALA A 225 9.07 -3.03 14.05
CA ALA A 225 7.79 -2.59 14.58
C ALA A 225 7.49 -3.15 15.98
N LEU A 226 7.85 -4.41 16.27
CA LEU A 226 7.70 -4.97 17.62
C LEU A 226 8.59 -4.27 18.64
N GLY A 227 9.84 -3.99 18.28
CA GLY A 227 10.73 -3.18 19.12
C GLY A 227 10.18 -1.78 19.33
N HIS A 228 9.67 -1.13 18.29
CA HIS A 228 9.04 0.19 18.41
C HIS A 228 7.83 0.17 19.34
N ALA A 229 6.94 -0.81 19.20
CA ALA A 229 5.77 -0.98 20.06
C ALA A 229 6.21 -1.17 21.52
N LEU A 230 7.16 -2.08 21.78
CA LEU A 230 7.70 -2.32 23.13
C LEU A 230 8.31 -1.05 23.73
N PHE A 231 9.18 -0.35 23.02
CA PHE A 231 9.83 0.86 23.54
C PHE A 231 8.89 2.06 23.60
N SER A 232 7.68 1.98 23.05
CA SER A 232 6.67 3.04 23.18
C SER A 232 5.87 2.95 24.48
N LEU A 233 5.93 1.81 25.17
CA LEU A 233 5.29 1.57 26.46
C LEU A 233 5.89 2.44 27.56
N ASP A 234 5.05 3.14 28.35
CA ASP A 234 5.52 4.02 29.42
C ASP A 234 6.12 3.21 30.59
N SER A 235 5.56 2.04 30.85
CA SER A 235 6.11 1.02 31.76
C SER A 235 7.56 0.64 31.41
N VAL A 236 7.83 0.38 30.13
CA VAL A 236 9.17 0.05 29.62
C VAL A 236 10.11 1.25 29.78
N GLN A 237 9.66 2.45 29.40
CA GLN A 237 10.46 3.67 29.52
C GLN A 237 10.82 3.99 30.97
N SER A 238 9.87 3.82 31.89
CA SER A 238 10.08 4.04 33.33
C SER A 238 11.17 3.11 33.87
N HIS A 239 11.16 1.84 33.47
CA HIS A 239 12.21 0.90 33.87
C HIS A 239 13.56 1.26 33.26
N LEU A 240 13.62 1.54 31.95
CA LEU A 240 14.87 1.91 31.28
C LEU A 240 15.49 3.18 31.86
N GLN A 241 14.68 4.15 32.26
CA GLN A 241 15.15 5.38 32.89
C GLN A 241 15.88 5.14 34.21
N GLN A 242 15.48 4.14 34.98
CA GLN A 242 16.09 3.80 36.27
C GLN A 242 17.43 3.06 36.14
N LEU A 243 17.72 2.48 34.97
CA LEU A 243 18.96 1.76 34.73
C LEU A 243 20.15 2.71 34.50
N PRO A 244 21.36 2.34 34.98
CA PRO A 244 22.60 2.98 34.56
C PRO A 244 22.79 2.91 33.03
N PRO A 245 23.50 3.86 32.39
CA PRO A 245 23.62 3.94 30.92
C PRO A 245 24.05 2.62 30.24
N ASP A 246 25.10 1.97 30.75
CA ASP A 246 25.62 0.73 30.16
C ASP A 246 24.61 -0.42 30.30
N GLN A 247 24.00 -0.57 31.48
CA GLN A 247 22.96 -1.57 31.72
C GLN A 247 21.72 -1.30 30.86
N ARG A 248 21.34 -0.04 30.69
CA ARG A 248 20.22 0.36 29.85
C ARG A 248 20.46 -0.03 28.40
N GLN A 249 21.65 0.25 27.86
CA GLN A 249 21.99 -0.10 26.47
C GLN A 249 22.03 -1.63 26.29
N GLN A 250 22.56 -2.36 27.26
CA GLN A 250 22.55 -3.82 27.25
C GLN A 250 21.11 -4.35 27.24
N THR A 251 20.25 -3.87 28.14
CA THR A 251 18.83 -4.24 28.20
C THR A 251 18.11 -3.95 26.88
N ILE A 252 18.29 -2.77 26.28
CA ILE A 252 17.70 -2.44 24.97
C ILE A 252 18.16 -3.43 23.90
N THR A 253 19.44 -3.78 23.89
CA THR A 253 20.03 -4.72 22.93
C THR A 253 19.46 -6.13 23.12
N ASP A 254 19.33 -6.58 24.36
CA ASP A 254 18.78 -7.90 24.69
C ASP A 254 17.30 -8.02 24.31
N LEU A 255 16.50 -6.97 24.53
CA LEU A 255 15.10 -6.93 24.10
C LEU A 255 14.96 -6.98 22.58
N ARG A 256 15.80 -6.25 21.84
CA ARG A 256 15.82 -6.34 20.37
C ARG A 256 16.27 -7.73 19.90
N ARG A 257 17.26 -8.33 20.56
CA ARG A 257 17.69 -9.71 20.26
C ARG A 257 16.56 -10.71 20.48
N GLN A 258 15.73 -10.54 21.52
CA GLN A 258 14.58 -11.40 21.79
C GLN A 258 13.54 -11.36 20.65
N PHE A 259 13.41 -10.22 19.97
CA PHE A 259 12.59 -10.09 18.75
C PHE A 259 13.30 -10.61 17.48
N GLY A 260 14.48 -11.22 17.57
CA GLY A 260 15.15 -11.86 16.42
C GLY A 260 15.86 -10.89 15.48
N TYR A 261 16.23 -9.70 15.96
CA TYR A 261 17.07 -8.79 15.18
C TYR A 261 18.46 -9.42 14.98
N PRO A 262 19.04 -9.34 13.76
CA PRO A 262 20.35 -9.91 13.51
C PRO A 262 21.45 -9.08 14.19
N GLU A 263 22.54 -9.73 14.62
CA GLU A 263 23.60 -9.10 15.42
C GLU A 263 24.24 -7.88 14.74
N ASP A 264 24.40 -7.90 13.42
CA ASP A 264 24.93 -6.77 12.66
C ASP A 264 24.00 -5.54 12.74
N ALA A 265 22.68 -5.75 12.79
CA ALA A 265 21.71 -4.68 13.01
C ALA A 265 21.76 -4.18 14.44
N LEU A 266 21.90 -5.08 15.43
CA LEU A 266 22.04 -4.70 16.84
C LEU A 266 23.24 -3.79 17.06
N GLU A 267 24.40 -4.11 16.47
CA GLU A 267 25.60 -3.26 16.55
C GLU A 267 25.37 -1.86 15.96
N ARG A 268 24.72 -1.77 14.79
CA ARG A 268 24.41 -0.48 14.16
C ARG A 268 23.44 0.34 15.02
N MET A 269 22.40 -0.30 15.55
CA MET A 269 21.40 0.36 16.38
C MET A 269 22.00 0.84 17.71
N ALA A 270 22.87 0.05 18.34
CA ALA A 270 23.57 0.44 19.57
C ALA A 270 24.45 1.69 19.35
N LYS A 271 25.17 1.77 18.22
CA LYS A 271 25.93 2.98 17.85
C LYS A 271 25.02 4.20 17.69
N GLN A 272 23.85 4.03 17.06
CA GLN A 272 22.89 5.13 16.93
C GLN A 272 22.33 5.56 18.29
N ASP A 273 22.03 4.61 19.18
CA ASP A 273 21.56 4.92 20.53
C ASP A 273 22.61 5.70 21.32
N GLN A 274 23.89 5.36 21.19
CA GLN A 274 24.99 6.11 21.80
C GLN A 274 25.06 7.55 21.27
N ILE A 275 24.96 7.75 19.96
CA ILE A 275 24.93 9.10 19.36
C ILE A 275 23.74 9.91 19.88
N ARG A 276 22.57 9.28 20.02
CA ARG A 276 21.38 9.92 20.60
C ARG A 276 21.60 10.26 22.07
N GLU A 277 22.24 9.37 22.83
CA GLU A 277 22.59 9.61 24.23
C GLU A 277 23.51 10.83 24.38
N GLU A 278 24.60 10.88 23.63
CA GLU A 278 25.53 12.02 23.65
C GLU A 278 24.83 13.33 23.30
N LYS A 279 23.94 13.30 22.29
CA LYS A 279 23.14 14.47 21.90
C LYS A 279 22.20 14.93 23.02
N TRP A 280 21.54 13.98 23.69
CA TRP A 280 20.64 14.29 24.81
C TRP A 280 21.40 14.83 26.03
N GLN A 281 22.54 14.24 26.38
CA GLN A 281 23.38 14.72 27.47
C GLN A 281 23.86 16.15 27.22
N ASN A 282 24.34 16.42 26.00
CA ASN A 282 24.77 17.76 25.61
C ASN A 282 23.62 18.78 25.63
N GLY A 283 22.43 18.38 25.16
CA GLY A 283 21.22 19.19 25.22
C GLY A 283 20.75 19.49 26.64
N ASN A 284 20.78 18.50 27.54
CA ASN A 284 20.41 18.69 28.95
C ASN A 284 21.39 19.65 29.66
N ALA A 285 22.70 19.49 29.43
CA ALA A 285 23.71 20.40 29.97
C ALA A 285 23.53 21.84 29.45
N TYR A 286 23.15 21.99 28.19
CA TYR A 286 22.77 23.28 27.61
C TYR A 286 21.54 23.89 28.33
N MET A 287 20.46 23.11 28.51
CA MET A 287 19.24 23.59 29.16
C MET A 287 19.47 24.03 30.61
N GLU A 288 20.30 23.30 31.37
CA GLU A 288 20.67 23.67 32.73
C GLU A 288 21.38 25.02 32.78
N LYS A 289 22.41 25.21 31.94
CA LYS A 289 23.15 26.48 31.84
C LYS A 289 22.28 27.62 31.35
N ARG A 290 21.41 27.36 30.37
CA ARG A 290 20.42 28.32 29.87
C ARG A 290 19.52 28.81 31.00
N GLN A 291 18.97 27.90 31.79
CA GLN A 291 18.09 28.25 32.92
C GLN A 291 18.84 29.06 33.99
N ASP A 292 20.13 28.78 34.21
CA ASP A 292 20.97 29.59 35.09
C ASP A 292 21.21 31.01 34.54
N LEU A 293 21.54 31.15 33.25
CA LEU A 293 21.70 32.46 32.60
C LEU A 293 20.40 33.28 32.66
N SER A 294 19.25 32.67 32.35
CA SER A 294 17.94 33.34 32.39
C SER A 294 17.52 33.78 33.80
N ARG A 295 18.12 33.23 34.86
CA ARG A 295 17.89 33.69 36.25
C ARG A 295 18.77 34.88 36.64
N ARG A 296 19.92 35.06 35.97
CA ARG A 296 20.94 36.05 36.34
C ARG A 296 20.98 37.27 35.42
N LEU A 297 20.58 37.11 34.16
CA LEU A 297 20.70 38.12 33.12
C LEU A 297 19.34 38.43 32.49
N ALA A 298 19.23 39.59 31.82
CA ALA A 298 18.03 39.99 31.09
C ALA A 298 18.38 40.86 29.87
N GLY A 299 17.43 40.99 28.95
CA GLY A 299 17.55 41.84 27.77
C GLY A 299 18.69 41.39 26.83
N GLU A 300 19.39 42.36 26.26
CA GLU A 300 20.43 42.14 25.24
C GLU A 300 21.63 41.34 25.79
N GLU A 301 21.97 41.50 27.08
CA GLU A 301 23.05 40.76 27.72
C GLU A 301 22.73 39.26 27.81
N LEU A 302 21.49 38.91 28.17
CA LEU A 302 21.03 37.53 28.17
C LEU A 302 21.11 36.93 26.77
N GLU A 303 20.63 37.65 25.75
CA GLU A 303 20.59 37.11 24.38
C GLU A 303 22.01 36.88 23.82
N SER A 304 22.95 37.78 24.11
CA SER A 304 24.36 37.60 23.74
C SER A 304 24.97 36.35 24.39
N GLU A 305 24.74 36.14 25.69
CA GLU A 305 25.25 34.95 26.40
C GLU A 305 24.57 33.66 25.95
N LEU A 306 23.27 33.69 25.65
CA LEU A 306 22.56 32.53 25.10
C LEU A 306 23.07 32.15 23.72
N ASN A 307 23.38 33.13 22.86
CA ASN A 307 23.97 32.85 21.54
C ASN A 307 25.34 32.17 21.66
N ARG A 308 26.21 32.67 22.54
CA ARG A 308 27.50 32.02 22.80
C ARG A 308 27.31 30.60 23.34
N LEU A 309 26.38 30.41 24.28
CA LEU A 309 26.08 29.10 24.85
C LEU A 309 25.59 28.10 23.78
N ARG A 310 24.73 28.55 22.85
CA ARG A 310 24.27 27.71 21.72
C ARG A 310 25.43 27.32 20.81
N GLU A 311 26.32 28.26 20.49
CA GLU A 311 27.52 27.99 19.67
C GLU A 311 28.45 26.98 20.34
N GLU A 312 28.71 27.13 21.65
CA GLU A 312 29.55 26.21 22.42
C GLU A 312 29.00 24.78 22.43
N HIS A 313 27.68 24.62 22.60
CA HIS A 313 27.06 23.30 22.71
C HIS A 313 26.74 22.68 21.34
N PHE A 314 26.33 23.47 20.35
CA PHE A 314 25.75 22.94 19.11
C PHE A 314 26.51 23.32 17.83
N GLY A 315 27.51 24.19 17.93
CA GLY A 315 28.34 24.63 16.80
C GLY A 315 27.50 25.07 15.61
N ILE A 316 27.63 24.36 14.50
CA ILE A 316 26.91 24.65 13.24
C ILE A 316 25.38 24.65 13.42
N ALA A 317 24.84 23.89 14.37
CA ALA A 317 23.41 23.81 14.61
C ALA A 317 22.87 24.97 15.48
N ALA A 318 23.73 25.81 16.07
CA ALA A 318 23.32 26.91 16.96
C ALA A 318 22.26 27.86 16.36
N PRO A 319 22.36 28.31 15.09
CA PRO A 319 21.34 29.17 14.49
C PRO A 319 19.99 28.47 14.31
N THR A 320 19.98 27.15 14.19
CA THR A 320 18.73 26.37 14.11
C THR A 320 18.08 26.26 15.48
N ILE A 321 18.87 25.97 16.52
CA ILE A 321 18.39 25.94 17.91
C ILE A 321 17.87 27.33 18.34
N ALA A 322 18.54 28.42 17.97
CA ALA A 322 18.08 29.77 18.27
C ALA A 322 16.68 30.04 17.68
N ARG A 323 16.48 29.74 16.39
CA ARG A 323 15.19 29.92 15.71
C ARG A 323 14.09 29.06 16.31
N GLU A 324 14.41 27.80 16.62
CA GLU A 324 13.51 26.89 17.32
C GLU A 324 13.01 27.51 18.65
N GLU A 325 13.93 28.05 19.45
CA GLU A 325 13.59 28.68 20.74
C GLU A 325 12.81 29.99 20.61
N GLU A 326 13.13 30.81 19.60
CA GLU A 326 12.36 32.03 19.28
C GLU A 326 10.90 31.72 18.94
N GLU A 327 10.66 30.59 18.27
CA GLU A 327 9.32 30.07 17.95
C GLU A 327 8.66 29.36 19.15
N GLY A 328 9.33 29.32 20.32
CA GLY A 328 8.85 28.66 21.53
C GLY A 328 9.02 27.13 21.51
N PHE A 329 9.80 26.59 20.58
CA PHE A 329 10.10 25.17 20.49
C PHE A 329 11.44 24.84 21.15
N TYR A 330 11.38 24.19 22.31
CA TYR A 330 12.56 23.75 23.05
C TYR A 330 12.77 22.25 22.88
N ARG A 331 13.61 21.87 21.92
CA ARG A 331 13.85 20.47 21.52
C ARG A 331 14.14 19.53 22.69
N PHE A 332 14.91 19.98 23.68
CA PHE A 332 15.37 19.18 24.81
C PHE A 332 14.45 19.26 26.04
N GLU A 333 13.33 19.99 25.98
CA GLU A 333 12.25 19.88 26.97
C GLU A 333 11.32 18.69 26.69
N ARG A 334 11.44 18.08 25.50
CA ARG A 334 10.64 16.92 25.13
C ARG A 334 11.04 15.69 25.97
N PRO A 335 10.10 14.78 26.25
CA PRO A 335 10.43 13.53 26.92
C PRO A 335 11.35 12.69 26.06
N ARG A 336 12.44 12.24 26.66
CA ARG A 336 13.33 11.25 26.07
C ARG A 336 12.71 9.85 26.17
N ARG A 337 12.82 9.09 25.09
CA ARG A 337 12.34 7.72 24.94
C ARG A 337 13.51 6.83 24.55
N TYR A 338 14.05 6.10 25.51
CA TYR A 338 15.17 5.18 25.32
C TYR A 338 14.83 4.08 24.32
N GLY A 339 15.77 3.78 23.41
CA GLY A 339 15.55 2.82 22.33
C GLY A 339 14.76 3.37 21.13
N LEU A 340 14.28 4.62 21.21
CA LEU A 340 13.55 5.32 20.15
C LEU A 340 14.22 6.63 19.70
N ASN A 341 14.48 7.57 20.62
CA ASN A 341 14.89 8.94 20.27
C ASN A 341 16.07 9.51 21.07
#